data_AF-A0A3D3WHX6-F1
#
_entry.id   AF-A0A3D3WHX6-F1
#
_cell.length_a   1.000
_cell.length_b   1.000
_cell.length_c   1.000
_cell.angle_alpha   90.00
_cell.angle_beta   90.00
_cell.angle_gamma   90.00
#
_symmetry.space_group_name_H-M   'P 1'
#
loop_
_entity.id
_entity.type
_entity.pdbx_description
1 polymer ?
#
loop_
_entity_poly.entity_id
_entity_poly.type
_entity_poly.pdbx_seq_one_letter_code
_entity_poly.pdbx_strand_id
1 'polypeptide(L)'
;WMKNTYISLDIIYFSSDGVWVNTAPNTTPLSLTTYPSLAPAQFVLELPAGQAKRLNIGAGSQFIVKDCNMLKSGLDFVPCTR
;
A
#
# COMPACT_ATOMS: atom_id res chain seq x y z
N TRP A 1 -10.93 -6.90 6.27
CA TRP A 1 -12.20 -7.51 5.87
C TRP A 1 -12.69 -6.87 4.59
N MET A 2 -13.71 -7.46 3.95
CA MET A 2 -14.23 -7.06 2.65
C MET A 2 -15.75 -6.80 2.71
N LYS A 3 -16.27 -6.39 3.88
CA LYS A 3 -17.70 -6.13 4.06
C LYS A 3 -18.14 -5.05 3.08
N ASN A 4 -19.14 -5.37 2.27
CA ASN A 4 -19.68 -4.49 1.22
C ASN A 4 -18.66 -4.10 0.13
N THR A 5 -17.56 -4.84 -0.02
CA THR A 5 -16.59 -4.68 -1.10
C THR A 5 -16.83 -5.74 -2.16
N TYR A 6 -17.22 -5.32 -3.37
CA TYR A 6 -17.64 -6.20 -4.48
C TYR A 6 -16.52 -6.62 -5.43
N ILE A 7 -15.36 -5.96 -5.35
CA ILE A 7 -14.16 -6.31 -6.12
C ILE A 7 -13.15 -7.01 -5.22
N SER A 8 -12.43 -8.00 -5.76
CA SER A 8 -11.32 -8.64 -5.06
C SER A 8 -10.12 -7.70 -5.03
N LEU A 9 -9.40 -7.66 -3.90
CA LEU A 9 -8.28 -6.74 -3.68
C LEU A 9 -7.00 -7.50 -3.30
N ASP A 10 -5.86 -6.89 -3.59
CA ASP A 10 -4.61 -7.12 -2.85
C ASP A 10 -4.50 -6.02 -1.79
N ILE A 11 -4.44 -6.40 -0.51
CA ILE A 11 -4.26 -5.45 0.60
C ILE A 11 -2.80 -5.50 1.03
N ILE A 12 -2.07 -4.40 0.89
CA ILE A 12 -0.62 -4.33 1.12
C ILE A 12 -0.34 -3.40 2.29
N TYR A 13 0.35 -3.91 3.31
CA TYR A 13 0.69 -3.17 4.52
C TYR A 13 2.11 -2.63 4.46
N PHE A 14 2.30 -1.41 4.95
CA PHE A 14 3.62 -0.78 5.10
C PHE A 14 3.81 -0.20 6.50
N SER A 15 5.05 -0.26 7.01
CA SER A 15 5.45 0.30 8.29
C SER A 15 5.41 1.83 8.27
N SER A 16 5.67 2.48 9.42
CA SER A 16 5.78 3.94 9.48
C SER A 16 6.90 4.53 8.63
N ASP A 17 7.95 3.75 8.40
CA ASP A 17 9.05 4.13 7.52
C ASP A 17 8.72 3.90 6.04
N GLY A 18 7.53 3.37 5.73
CA GLY A 18 7.11 3.01 4.38
C GLY A 18 7.65 1.67 3.88
N VAL A 19 8.25 0.85 4.75
CA VAL A 19 8.79 -0.47 4.36
C VAL A 19 7.66 -1.49 4.27
N TRP A 20 7.66 -2.32 3.23
CA TRP A 20 6.67 -3.40 3.09
C TRP A 20 6.65 -4.33 4.31
N VAL A 21 5.45 -4.64 4.81
CA VAL A 21 5.23 -5.55 5.94
C VAL A 21 4.70 -6.90 5.47
N ASN A 22 3.50 -6.92 4.89
CA ASN A 22 2.90 -8.11 4.29
C ASN A 22 1.83 -7.73 3.27
N THR A 23 1.45 -8.69 2.42
CA THR A 23 0.33 -8.57 1.49
C THR A 23 -0.70 -9.65 1.80
N ALA A 24 -1.97 -9.30 1.83
CA ALA A 24 -3.10 -10.22 1.74
C ALA A 24 -3.64 -10.21 0.29
N PRO A 25 -3.18 -11.13 -0.57
CA PRO A 25 -3.54 -11.12 -1.98
C PRO A 25 -4.92 -11.76 -2.23
N ASN A 26 -5.57 -11.38 -3.33
CA ASN A 26 -6.81 -11.99 -3.82
C ASN A 26 -7.89 -12.17 -2.74
N THR A 27 -8.19 -11.10 -2.01
CA THR A 27 -9.19 -11.15 -0.94
C THR A 27 -10.58 -11.51 -1.48
N THR A 28 -11.38 -12.21 -0.68
CA THR A 28 -12.72 -12.63 -1.07
C THR A 28 -13.73 -11.48 -0.90
N PRO A 29 -14.44 -11.05 -1.96
CA PRO A 29 -15.51 -10.06 -1.86
C PRO A 29 -16.56 -10.42 -0.82
N LEU A 30 -17.16 -9.40 -0.18
CA LEU A 30 -18.22 -9.53 0.84
C LEU A 30 -17.82 -10.30 2.12
N SER A 31 -16.60 -10.83 2.21
CA SER A 31 -16.15 -11.62 3.35
C SER A 31 -15.92 -10.77 4.61
N LEU A 32 -16.30 -11.32 5.76
CA LEU A 32 -16.00 -10.75 7.08
C LEU A 32 -14.65 -11.22 7.65
N THR A 33 -13.93 -12.09 6.93
CA THR A 33 -12.59 -12.51 7.31
C THR A 33 -11.67 -11.31 7.48
N THR A 34 -10.98 -11.23 8.61
CA THR A 34 -9.99 -10.20 8.88
C THR A 34 -8.70 -10.51 8.14
N TYR A 35 -8.09 -9.50 7.55
CA TYR A 35 -6.75 -9.55 6.98
C TYR A 35 -5.89 -8.65 7.85
N PRO A 36 -5.13 -9.17 8.82
CA PRO A 36 -4.30 -8.35 9.70
C PRO A 36 -2.93 -8.06 9.07
N SER A 37 -2.29 -6.98 9.51
CA SER A 37 -0.85 -6.82 9.30
C SER A 37 -0.09 -7.81 10.20
N LEU A 38 1.03 -8.35 9.71
CA LEU A 38 1.87 -9.27 10.48
C LEU A 38 2.85 -8.55 11.42
N ALA A 39 2.99 -7.23 11.28
CA ALA A 39 3.77 -6.36 12.13
C ALA A 39 3.09 -4.97 12.22
N PRO A 40 3.59 -4.03 13.06
CA PRO A 40 3.08 -2.66 13.08
C PRO A 40 3.10 -2.02 11.69
N ALA A 41 1.94 -1.57 11.23
CA ALA A 41 1.76 -0.92 9.94
C ALA A 41 1.11 0.46 10.16
N GLN A 42 1.59 1.46 9.41
CA GLN A 42 1.01 2.81 9.39
C GLN A 42 0.18 3.05 8.13
N PHE A 43 0.54 2.40 7.02
CA PHE A 43 -0.10 2.60 5.73
C PHE A 43 -0.66 1.30 5.16
N VAL A 44 -1.72 1.44 4.37
CA VAL A 44 -2.35 0.37 3.60
C VAL A 44 -2.54 0.85 2.16
N LEU A 45 -2.12 0.03 1.20
CA LEU A 45 -2.41 0.22 -0.22
C LEU A 45 -3.35 -0.90 -0.68
N GLU A 46 -4.53 -0.53 -1.15
CA GLU A 46 -5.51 -1.44 -1.73
C GLU A 46 -5.47 -1.35 -3.26
N LEU A 47 -5.23 -2.48 -3.92
CA LEU A 47 -5.22 -2.58 -5.38
C LEU A 47 -6.20 -3.66 -5.83
N PRO A 48 -6.70 -3.63 -7.09
CA PRO A 48 -7.36 -4.79 -7.68
C PRO A 48 -6.52 -6.07 -7.50
N ALA A 49 -7.17 -7.20 -7.27
CA ALA A 49 -6.48 -8.46 -7.04
C ALA A 49 -5.49 -8.83 -8.17
N GLY A 50 -4.32 -9.33 -7.77
CA GLY A 50 -3.22 -9.72 -8.66
C GLY A 50 -2.29 -8.57 -9.08
N GLN A 51 -2.62 -7.32 -8.75
CA GLN A 51 -1.78 -6.16 -9.10
C GLN A 51 -0.47 -6.13 -8.33
N ALA A 52 -0.46 -6.55 -7.05
CA ALA A 52 0.76 -6.60 -6.26
C ALA A 52 1.80 -7.52 -6.92
N LYS A 53 1.36 -8.70 -7.38
CA LYS A 53 2.20 -9.63 -8.13
C LYS A 53 2.63 -9.06 -9.48
N ARG A 54 1.71 -8.46 -10.24
CA ARG A 54 2.01 -7.87 -11.56
C ARG A 54 3.06 -6.76 -11.49
N LEU A 55 3.02 -5.97 -10.42
CA LEU A 55 3.93 -4.85 -10.17
C LEU A 55 5.17 -5.23 -9.35
N ASN A 56 5.31 -6.51 -8.97
CA ASN A 56 6.38 -7.00 -8.09
C ASN A 56 6.47 -6.24 -6.75
N ILE A 57 5.32 -5.88 -6.17
CA ILE A 57 5.26 -5.25 -4.84
C ILE A 57 5.34 -6.35 -3.77
N GLY A 58 6.35 -6.25 -2.92
CA GLY A 58 6.66 -7.23 -1.88
C GLY A 58 7.85 -6.82 -1.02
N ALA A 59 8.54 -7.79 -0.43
CA ALA A 59 9.74 -7.54 0.36
C ALA A 59 10.76 -6.67 -0.41
N GLY A 60 11.25 -5.61 0.23
CA GLY A 60 12.13 -4.61 -0.38
C GLY A 60 11.43 -3.45 -1.08
N SER A 61 10.08 -3.46 -1.18
CA SER A 61 9.32 -2.32 -1.68
C SER A 61 9.22 -1.19 -0.64
N GLN A 62 9.23 0.05 -1.12
CA GLN A 62 9.09 1.26 -0.31
C GLN A 62 7.85 2.06 -0.74
N PHE A 63 7.02 2.45 0.23
CA PHE A 63 5.90 3.37 0.05
C PHE A 63 6.34 4.79 0.37
N ILE A 64 6.26 5.69 -0.61
CA ILE A 64 6.69 7.09 -0.48
C ILE A 64 5.47 7.99 -0.67
N VAL A 65 5.03 8.62 0.41
CA VAL A 65 4.05 9.72 0.34
C VAL A 65 4.84 10.99 0.05
N LYS A 66 4.76 11.50 -1.18
CA LYS A 66 5.34 12.79 -1.53
C LYS A 66 4.32 13.89 -1.24
N ASP A 67 4.59 14.71 -0.24
CA ASP A 67 3.91 15.99 -0.10
C ASP A 67 4.42 16.93 -1.19
N CYS A 68 3.55 17.35 -2.11
CA CYS A 68 3.91 18.38 -3.10
C CYS A 68 4.05 19.79 -2.46
N ASN A 69 3.97 19.93 -1.12
CA ASN A 69 4.09 21.20 -0.39
C ASN A 69 5.29 21.27 0.58
N MET A 70 6.13 20.24 0.65
CA MET A 70 7.27 20.21 1.60
C MET A 70 8.61 20.25 0.86
N LEU A 71 8.88 21.35 0.16
CA LEU A 71 10.24 21.69 -0.26
C LEU A 71 10.88 22.57 0.82
N LYS A 72 11.66 21.97 1.72
CA LYS A 72 12.79 22.70 2.31
C LYS A 72 13.93 22.64 1.30
N SER A 73 14.26 23.83 0.80
CA SER A 73 15.42 24.16 -0.02
C SER A 73 16.67 23.35 0.36
N GLY A 74 17.34 22.75 -0.63
CA GLY A 74 18.77 22.49 -0.49
C GLY A 74 19.36 21.31 -1.26
N LEU A 75 18.58 20.33 -1.71
CA LEU A 75 19.02 19.27 -2.63
C LEU A 75 17.81 18.84 -3.46
N ASP A 76 17.84 19.20 -4.74
CA ASP A 76 16.66 19.32 -5.61
C ASP A 76 15.80 18.06 -5.72
N PHE A 77 14.61 18.14 -5.12
CA PHE A 77 13.43 17.37 -5.50
C PHE A 77 12.62 18.21 -6.49
N VAL A 78 12.55 17.76 -7.75
CA VAL A 78 11.79 18.39 -8.83
C VAL A 78 10.27 18.30 -8.52
N PRO A 79 9.50 19.39 -8.69
CA PRO A 79 8.10 19.48 -8.32
C PRO A 79 7.21 18.53 -9.13
N CYS A 80 6.14 18.07 -8.49
CA CYS A 80 5.00 17.40 -9.12
C CYS A 80 4.45 18.28 -10.25
N THR A 81 4.85 18.04 -11.50
CA THR A 81 4.14 18.63 -12.65
C THR A 81 2.87 17.84 -12.88
N ARG A 82 1.76 18.59 -12.86
CA ARG A 82 0.37 18.21 -13.05
C ARG A 82 0.16 17.24 -14.22
#